data_AF-A0A792XEE9-F1
#
_entry.id   AF-A0A792XEE9-F1
#
_cell.length_a   1.000
_cell.length_b   1.000
_cell.length_c   1.000
_cell.angle_alpha   90.00
_cell.angle_beta   90.00
_cell.angle_gamma   90.00
#
_symmetry.space_group_name_H-M   'P 1'
#
loop_
_entity.id
_entity.type
_entity.pdbx_description
1 polymer ?
#
loop_
_entity_poly.entity_id
_entity_poly.type
_entity_poly.pdbx_seq_one_letter_code
_entity_poly.pdbx_strand_id
1 'polypeptide(L)' 'MEIREGHNKFYINDEQGKQIAEIVFVPTGENLAIIEHTDVD' A
#
# COMPACT_ATOMS: atom_id res chain seq x y z
N MET A 1 -14.98 0.50 -2.94
CA MET A 1 -13.54 0.22 -2.82
C MET A 1 -12.79 1.53 -2.93
N GLU A 2 -12.02 1.89 -1.92
CA GLU A 2 -11.28 3.15 -1.83
C GLU A 2 -9.81 2.85 -1.49
N ILE A 3 -8.89 3.63 -2.05
CA ILE A 3 -7.48 3.57 -1.69
C ILE A 3 -7.30 4.28 -0.36
N ARG A 4 -6.74 3.58 0.61
CA ARG A 4 -6.45 4.09 1.95
C ARG A 4 -4.95 4.20 2.15
N GLU A 5 -4.55 5.24 2.85
CA GLU A 5 -3.15 5.46 3.24
C GLU A 5 -2.87 4.80 4.59
N GLY A 6 -1.72 4.12 4.67
CA GLY A 6 -1.15 3.60 5.90
C GLY A 6 0.32 3.99 6.00
N HIS A 7 0.96 3.59 7.09
CA HIS A 7 2.39 3.81 7.24
C HIS A 7 3.17 3.02 6.17
N ASN A 8 3.88 3.73 5.29
CA ASN A 8 4.68 3.15 4.20
C ASN A 8 3.88 2.25 3.25
N LYS A 9 2.56 2.44 3.15
CA LYS A 9 1.73 1.66 2.25
C LYS A 9 0.45 2.35 1.82
N PHE A 10 -0.07 1.92 0.68
CA PHE A 10 -1.46 2.15 0.30
C PHE A 10 -2.16 0.81 0.14
N TYR A 11 -3.43 0.74 0.52
CA TYR A 11 -4.18 -0.51 0.49
C TYR A 11 -5.65 -0.29 0.18
N ILE A 12 -6.32 -1.33 -0.32
CA ILE A 12 -7.76 -1.36 -0.59
C ILE A 12 -8.37 -2.48 0.23
N ASN A 13 -9.46 -2.15 0.95
CA ASN A 13 -10.31 -3.15 1.57
C ASN A 13 -11.58 -3.35 0.74
N ASP A 14 -12.08 -4.59 0.73
CA ASP A 14 -13.42 -4.92 0.25
C ASP A 14 -14.52 -4.38 1.19
N GLU A 15 -15.78 -4.65 0.84
CA GLU A 15 -16.95 -4.21 1.62
C GLU A 15 -17.04 -4.84 3.02
N GLN A 16 -16.39 -6.00 3.22
CA GLN A 16 -16.34 -6.69 4.51
C GLN A 16 -15.14 -6.25 5.37
N GLY A 17 -14.28 -5.40 4.82
CA GLY A 17 -13.09 -4.88 5.48
C GLY A 17 -11.84 -5.73 5.29
N LYS A 18 -11.86 -6.80 4.48
CA LYS A 18 -10.66 -7.59 4.14
C LYS A 18 -9.80 -6.79 3.16
N GLN A 19 -8.50 -6.73 3.42
CA GLN A 19 -7.55 -6.14 2.47
C GLN A 19 -7.41 -7.05 1.24
N ILE A 20 -7.64 -6.51 0.05
CA ILE A 20 -7.60 -7.23 -1.23
C ILE A 20 -6.51 -6.71 -2.18
N ALA A 21 -5.90 -5.57 -1.87
CA ALA A 21 -4.74 -5.05 -2.58
C ALA A 21 -3.88 -4.20 -1.67
N GLU A 22 -2.56 -4.22 -1.89
CA GLU A 22 -1.64 -3.26 -1.29
C GLU A 22 -0.41 -2.96 -2.16
N ILE A 23 0.18 -1.81 -1.88
CA ILE A 23 1.52 -1.43 -2.30
C ILE A 23 2.28 -0.94 -1.07
N VAL A 24 3.47 -1.49 -0.84
CA VAL A 24 4.35 -1.12 0.26
C VAL A 24 5.61 -0.47 -0.31
N PHE A 25 6.03 0.63 0.30
CA PHE A 25 7.20 1.40 -0.13
C PHE A 25 8.11 1.75 1.03
N VAL A 26 9.41 1.81 0.77
CA VAL A 26 10.43 2.19 1.75
C VAL A 26 11.09 3.49 1.30
N PRO A 27 10.99 4.60 2.07
CA PRO A 27 11.69 5.83 1.76
C PRO A 27 13.21 5.60 1.86
N THR A 28 13.97 6.16 0.91
CA THR A 28 15.43 6.06 0.84
C THR A 28 16.04 7.43 0.59
N GLY A 29 16.63 8.01 1.64
CA GLY A 29 17.04 9.42 1.61
C GLY A 29 15.83 10.37 1.60
N GLU A 30 16.06 11.63 1.26
CA GLU A 30 15.03 12.67 1.37
C GLU A 30 14.01 12.64 0.23
N ASN A 31 14.42 12.23 -0.98
CA ASN A 31 13.63 12.43 -2.21
C ASN A 31 13.35 11.15 -3.00
N LEU A 32 13.74 9.98 -2.49
CA LEU A 32 13.55 8.70 -3.18
C LEU A 32 12.75 7.74 -2.31
N ALA A 33 11.99 6.86 -2.95
CA ALA A 33 11.34 5.73 -2.32
C ALA A 33 11.46 4.51 -3.23
N ILE A 34 11.64 3.34 -2.61
CA ILE A 34 11.64 2.05 -3.30
C ILE A 34 10.25 1.44 -3.09
N ILE A 35 9.62 0.96 -4.16
CA ILE A 35 8.46 0.09 -4.04
C ILE A 35 8.98 -1.30 -3.67
N GLU A 36 8.72 -1.74 -2.44
CA GLU A 36 9.20 -3.02 -1.93
C GLU A 36 8.38 -4.16 -2.51
N HIS A 37 7.06 -4.11 -2.36
CA HIS A 37 6.14 -5.09 -2.93
C HIS A 37 4.78 -4.51 -3.29
N THR A 38 4.13 -5.17 -4.24
CA THR A 38 2.75 -4.90 -4.67
C THR A 38 2.05 -6.24 -4.81
N ASP A 39 0.84 -6.36 -4.27
CA ASP A 39 0.05 -7.60 -4.31
C ASP A 39 -1.45 -7.30 -4.51
N VAL A 40 -2.13 -8.22 -5.19
CA VAL A 40 -3.59 -8.18 -5.45
C VAL A 40 -4.13 -9.61 -5.38
N ASP A 41 -5.15 -9.82 -4.55
CA ASP A 41 -5.90 -11.08 -4.40
C ASP A 41 -7.10 -11.15 -5.36
#